data_AF-A0A3Q0J2L8-F1
#
_entry.id   AF-A0A3Q0J2L8-F1
#
_cell.length_a   1.000
_cell.length_b   1.000
_cell.length_c   1.000
_cell.angle_alpha   90.00
_cell.angle_beta   90.00
_cell.angle_gamma   90.00
#
_symmetry.space_group_name_H-M   'P 1'
#
loop_
_entity.id
_entity.type
_entity.pdbx_description
1 polymer ?
#
loop_
_entity_poly.entity_id
_entity_poly.type
_entity_poly.pdbx_seq_one_letter_code
_entity_poly.pdbx_strand_id
1 'polypeptide(L)'
;MSHGVLGNSPNAAMNKTVLDKYLALPVPADKIQATYIWIDGTGEGIRAKDRTLTGVVKDVSDLPIWNYDGSSTYQSEMREDNGIIEIEKAIDKLSKQHLRHIQAYDPKQGKDNERRLTGKHETSSIHDFSAGVANRGASIRIPRDCAEQKKGYLEDRRPSSNCDPYSVTEALIRTCVLNE
;
A
#
# COMPACT_ATOMS: atom_id res chain seq x y z
N MET A 1 -8.64 -21.80 -37.55
CA MET A 1 -7.60 -22.20 -36.57
C MET A 1 -6.83 -20.95 -36.15
N SER A 2 -6.77 -20.71 -34.84
CA SER A 2 -6.03 -19.67 -34.07
C SER A 2 -6.13 -18.18 -34.51
N HIS A 3 -7.13 -17.46 -34.00
CA HIS A 3 -7.15 -15.98 -33.94
C HIS A 3 -7.25 -15.44 -32.50
N GLY A 4 -7.14 -16.28 -31.48
CA GLY A 4 -7.58 -15.94 -30.12
C GLY A 4 -6.51 -15.53 -29.10
N VAL A 5 -5.21 -15.63 -29.40
CA VAL A 5 -4.19 -15.57 -28.33
C VAL A 5 -3.51 -14.20 -28.20
N LEU A 6 -3.42 -13.41 -29.26
CA LEU A 6 -2.63 -12.16 -29.26
C LEU A 6 -3.46 -10.88 -29.15
N GLY A 7 -4.78 -10.93 -29.32
CA GLY A 7 -5.63 -9.73 -29.31
C GLY A 7 -5.66 -8.97 -27.98
N ASN A 8 -5.46 -9.69 -26.87
CA ASN A 8 -5.37 -9.12 -25.52
C ASN A 8 -3.93 -9.01 -25.00
N SER A 9 -2.93 -9.28 -25.85
CA SER A 9 -1.54 -9.18 -25.45
C SER A 9 -1.13 -7.70 -25.40
N PRO A 10 -0.65 -7.18 -24.26
CA PRO A 10 -0.12 -5.83 -24.19
C PRO A 10 1.01 -5.59 -25.21
N ASN A 11 1.77 -6.64 -25.53
CA ASN A 11 2.82 -6.62 -26.55
C ASN A 11 2.30 -6.44 -27.98
N ALA A 12 1.03 -6.76 -28.25
CA ALA A 12 0.40 -6.53 -29.55
C ALA A 12 -0.09 -5.08 -29.71
N ALA A 13 -0.43 -4.40 -28.60
CA ALA A 13 -0.87 -3.00 -28.57
C ALA A 13 0.29 -1.99 -28.44
N MET A 14 1.49 -2.45 -28.07
CA MET A 14 2.63 -1.60 -27.80
C MET A 14 3.40 -1.25 -29.09
N ASN A 15 3.60 0.04 -29.34
CA ASN A 15 4.42 0.50 -30.46
C ASN A 15 5.90 0.24 -30.18
N LYS A 16 6.47 -0.75 -30.86
CA LYS A 16 7.86 -1.19 -30.68
C LYS A 16 8.87 -0.07 -30.95
N THR A 17 8.64 0.76 -31.97
CA THR A 17 9.51 1.90 -32.28
C THR A 17 9.57 2.91 -31.14
N VAL A 18 8.44 3.12 -30.45
CA VAL A 18 8.38 4.01 -29.27
C VAL A 18 9.11 3.38 -28.08
N LEU A 19 8.92 2.08 -27.84
CA LEU A 19 9.62 1.37 -26.77
C LEU A 19 11.14 1.39 -26.99
N ASP A 20 11.60 1.07 -28.20
CA ASP A 20 13.01 1.02 -28.56
C ASP A 20 13.69 2.38 -28.32
N LYS A 21 12.97 3.48 -28.59
CA LYS A 21 13.45 4.84 -28.30
C LYS A 21 13.74 5.06 -26.82
N TYR A 22 12.90 4.53 -25.91
CA TYR A 22 13.11 4.66 -24.47
C TYR A 22 14.17 3.69 -23.95
N LEU A 23 14.22 2.47 -24.48
CA LEU A 23 15.25 1.48 -24.12
C LEU A 23 16.66 1.89 -24.59
N ALA A 24 16.75 2.68 -25.67
CA ALA A 24 18.02 3.22 -26.16
C ALA A 24 18.53 4.44 -25.36
N LEU A 25 17.77 4.93 -24.37
CA LEU A 25 18.24 6.05 -23.54
C LEU A 25 19.48 5.62 -22.73
N PRO A 26 20.51 6.48 -22.63
CA PRO A 26 21.69 6.16 -21.86
C PRO A 26 21.34 5.98 -20.38
N VAL A 27 21.60 4.79 -19.86
CA VAL A 27 21.49 4.49 -18.43
C VAL A 27 22.79 4.91 -17.75
N PRO A 28 22.75 5.72 -16.67
CA PRO A 28 23.96 6.12 -15.96
C PRO A 28 24.74 4.89 -15.46
N ALA A 29 26.06 4.91 -15.58
CA ALA A 29 26.91 3.75 -15.27
C ALA A 29 26.89 3.35 -13.78
N ASP A 30 26.49 4.25 -12.90
CA ASP A 30 26.33 4.04 -11.45
C ASP A 30 24.90 3.67 -11.06
N LYS A 31 23.99 3.47 -12.00
CA LYS A 31 22.60 3.11 -11.74
C LYS A 31 22.27 1.75 -12.30
N ILE A 32 21.50 0.99 -11.54
CA ILE A 32 20.90 -0.26 -12.00
C ILE A 32 19.41 -0.24 -11.71
N GLN A 33 18.63 -1.02 -12.45
CA GLN A 33 17.24 -1.31 -12.13
C GLN A 33 17.16 -2.72 -11.56
N ALA A 34 16.69 -2.85 -10.32
CA ALA A 34 16.37 -4.13 -9.72
C ALA A 34 14.86 -4.35 -9.82
N THR A 35 14.46 -5.45 -10.46
CA THR A 35 13.06 -5.88 -10.53
C THR A 35 12.80 -6.92 -9.46
N TYR A 36 11.99 -6.57 -8.47
CA TYR A 36 11.50 -7.54 -7.50
C TYR A 36 10.26 -8.21 -8.07
N ILE A 37 10.27 -9.53 -8.12
CA ILE A 37 9.16 -10.35 -8.62
C ILE A 37 8.64 -11.17 -7.45
N TRP A 38 7.33 -11.19 -7.27
CA TRP A 38 6.69 -12.04 -6.28
C TRP A 38 5.39 -12.58 -6.85
N ILE A 39 4.98 -13.72 -6.31
CA ILE A 39 3.64 -14.25 -6.50
C ILE A 39 2.75 -13.44 -5.56
N ASP A 40 1.71 -12.78 -6.09
CA ASP A 40 0.71 -12.20 -5.21
C ASP A 40 0.02 -13.32 -4.43
N GLY A 41 -0.60 -13.02 -3.30
CA GLY A 41 -1.17 -14.06 -2.46
C GLY A 41 -2.48 -14.64 -2.96
N THR A 42 -2.85 -14.46 -4.24
CA THR A 42 -3.69 -15.48 -4.89
C THR A 42 -2.92 -16.79 -5.09
N GLY A 43 -1.58 -16.74 -5.09
CA GLY A 43 -0.72 -17.87 -5.43
C GLY A 43 -0.59 -18.10 -6.94
N GLU A 44 -1.32 -17.33 -7.76
CA GLU A 44 -1.41 -17.53 -9.21
C GLU A 44 -0.86 -16.32 -10.00
N GLY A 45 -1.04 -15.11 -9.48
CA GLY A 45 -0.63 -13.88 -10.15
C GLY A 45 0.85 -13.54 -9.91
N ILE A 46 1.60 -13.23 -10.97
CA ILE A 46 2.95 -12.65 -10.85
C ILE A 46 2.84 -11.12 -10.79
N ARG A 47 3.47 -10.52 -9.79
CA ARG A 47 3.66 -9.07 -9.66
C ARG A 47 5.14 -8.75 -9.76
N ALA A 48 5.42 -7.56 -10.28
CA ALA A 48 6.76 -7.03 -10.33
C ALA A 48 6.77 -5.56 -9.91
N LYS A 49 7.86 -5.14 -9.28
CA LYS A 49 8.14 -3.73 -8.98
C LYS A 49 9.61 -3.45 -9.19
N ASP A 50 9.85 -2.42 -9.97
CA ASP A 50 11.20 -1.96 -10.26
C ASP A 50 11.64 -0.91 -9.23
N ARG A 51 12.93 -0.95 -8.90
CA ARG A 51 13.61 0.10 -8.13
C ARG A 51 14.94 0.41 -8.79
N THR A 52 15.22 1.70 -8.92
CA THR A 52 16.56 2.16 -9.30
C THR A 52 17.46 2.14 -8.07
N LEU A 53 18.56 1.42 -8.16
CA LEU A 53 19.61 1.38 -7.14
C LEU A 53 20.84 2.13 -7.64
N THR A 54 21.67 2.58 -6.70
CA THR A 54 22.95 3.21 -7.01
C THR A 54 24.06 2.22 -6.69
N GLY A 55 24.95 1.98 -7.65
CA GLY A 55 26.01 0.99 -7.58
C GLY A 55 25.63 -0.33 -8.23
N VAL A 56 26.66 -1.06 -8.65
CA VAL A 56 26.52 -2.42 -9.18
C VAL A 56 26.30 -3.37 -8.02
N VAL A 57 25.16 -4.07 -8.00
CA VAL A 57 24.85 -5.13 -7.04
C VAL A 57 25.72 -6.34 -7.35
N LYS A 58 26.45 -6.85 -6.35
CA LYS A 58 27.35 -8.01 -6.49
C LYS A 58 26.83 -9.22 -5.74
N ASP A 59 26.12 -8.99 -4.64
CA ASP A 59 25.49 -10.02 -3.82
C ASP A 59 24.02 -9.66 -3.52
N VAL A 60 23.20 -10.67 -3.22
CA VAL A 60 21.81 -10.48 -2.79
C VAL A 60 21.75 -9.62 -1.52
N SER A 61 22.74 -9.71 -0.63
CA SER A 61 22.82 -8.86 0.56
C SER A 61 23.00 -7.37 0.27
N ASP A 62 23.44 -7.01 -0.94
CA ASP A 62 23.56 -5.62 -1.37
C ASP A 62 22.20 -5.01 -1.74
N LEU A 63 21.16 -5.84 -1.89
CA LEU A 63 19.81 -5.39 -2.16
C LEU A 63 19.15 -4.93 -0.85
N PRO A 64 18.47 -3.76 -0.85
CA PRO A 64 17.75 -3.31 0.32
C PRO A 64 16.61 -4.29 0.67
N ILE A 65 16.40 -4.53 1.96
CA ILE A 65 15.22 -5.26 2.44
C ILE A 65 13.97 -4.52 1.96
N TRP A 66 13.14 -5.22 1.20
CA TRP A 66 11.97 -4.65 0.56
C TRP A 66 10.74 -4.94 1.42
N ASN A 67 10.14 -3.89 2.00
CA ASN A 67 8.92 -4.10 2.77
C ASN A 67 7.75 -4.46 1.86
N TYR A 68 7.06 -5.50 2.31
CA TYR A 68 5.92 -6.16 1.70
C TYR A 68 4.62 -5.47 2.09
N ASP A 69 3.74 -5.17 1.13
CA ASP A 69 2.37 -4.73 1.40
C ASP A 69 1.43 -5.93 1.28
N GLY A 70 1.22 -6.64 2.40
CA GLY A 70 0.37 -7.83 2.49
C GLY A 70 -1.12 -7.57 2.27
N SER A 71 -1.56 -6.31 2.30
CA SER A 71 -2.95 -5.97 2.02
C SER A 71 -3.24 -6.02 0.52
N SER A 72 -2.27 -5.74 -0.34
CA SER A 72 -2.41 -5.70 -1.81
C SER A 72 -2.15 -7.04 -2.51
N THR A 73 -1.99 -8.10 -1.72
CA THR A 73 -1.60 -9.43 -2.18
C THR A 73 -2.58 -10.51 -1.73
N TYR A 74 -3.84 -10.25 -1.39
CA TYR A 74 -4.80 -11.33 -1.03
C TYR A 74 -4.43 -12.20 0.19
N GLN A 75 -3.41 -11.86 0.98
CA GLN A 75 -3.00 -12.67 2.16
C GLN A 75 -3.68 -12.24 3.47
N SER A 76 -4.62 -11.31 3.42
CA SER A 76 -5.35 -10.86 4.59
C SER A 76 -6.67 -11.60 4.69
N GLU A 77 -6.97 -12.16 5.86
CA GLU A 77 -8.28 -12.75 6.19
C GLU A 77 -9.44 -11.77 5.94
N MET A 78 -9.16 -10.46 5.93
CA MET A 78 -10.15 -9.43 5.57
C MET A 78 -10.73 -9.60 4.16
N ARG A 79 -10.02 -10.25 3.23
CA ARG A 79 -10.44 -10.44 1.84
C ARG A 79 -11.26 -11.70 1.61
N GLU A 80 -11.32 -12.59 2.59
CA GLU A 80 -12.15 -13.80 2.58
C GLU A 80 -13.64 -13.47 2.80
N ASP A 81 -14.53 -14.42 2.52
CA ASP A 81 -15.97 -14.23 2.77
C ASP A 81 -16.23 -13.95 4.26
N ASN A 82 -17.05 -12.93 4.55
CA ASN A 82 -17.24 -12.35 5.89
C ASN A 82 -15.98 -11.74 6.53
N GLY A 83 -14.93 -11.47 5.75
CA GLY A 83 -13.71 -10.79 6.21
C GLY A 83 -13.93 -9.38 6.78
N ILE A 84 -15.14 -8.81 6.64
CA ILE A 84 -15.54 -7.60 7.35
C ILE A 84 -15.38 -7.71 8.88
N ILE A 85 -15.50 -8.91 9.44
CA ILE A 85 -15.25 -9.16 10.88
C ILE A 85 -13.79 -8.86 11.24
N GLU A 86 -12.86 -9.26 10.38
CA GLU A 86 -11.43 -8.97 10.58
C GLU A 86 -11.12 -7.49 10.37
N ILE A 87 -11.83 -6.83 9.45
CA ILE A 87 -11.77 -5.36 9.27
C ILE A 87 -12.20 -4.66 10.57
N GLU A 88 -13.33 -5.06 11.15
CA GLU A 88 -13.86 -4.49 12.39
C GLU A 88 -12.91 -4.74 13.58
N LYS A 89 -12.34 -5.94 13.70
CA LYS A 89 -11.31 -6.25 14.71
C LYS A 89 -10.07 -5.38 14.56
N ALA A 90 -9.59 -5.16 13.33
CA ALA A 90 -8.44 -4.28 13.09
C ALA A 90 -8.76 -2.82 13.46
N ILE A 91 -9.96 -2.33 13.14
CA ILE A 91 -10.42 -1.00 13.53
C ILE A 91 -10.45 -0.87 15.06
N ASP A 92 -10.94 -1.87 15.78
CA ASP A 92 -10.93 -1.88 17.26
C ASP A 92 -9.50 -1.79 17.82
N LYS A 93 -8.56 -2.57 17.29
CA LYS A 93 -7.13 -2.47 17.67
C LYS A 93 -6.55 -1.08 17.39
N LEU A 94 -6.80 -0.53 16.19
CA LEU A 94 -6.32 0.80 15.80
C LEU A 94 -6.90 1.92 16.67
N SER A 95 -8.15 1.77 17.15
CA SER A 95 -8.79 2.75 18.02
C SER A 95 -8.06 2.92 19.35
N LYS A 96 -7.50 1.81 19.89
CA LYS A 96 -6.77 1.76 21.17
C LYS A 96 -5.36 2.34 21.05
N GLN A 97 -4.82 2.42 19.84
CA GLN A 97 -3.46 2.89 19.55
C GLN A 97 -3.44 4.21 18.78
N HIS A 98 -4.53 5.00 18.82
CA HIS A 98 -4.67 6.19 17.98
C HIS A 98 -3.46 7.15 18.05
N LEU A 99 -3.02 7.50 19.26
CA LEU A 99 -1.90 8.42 19.48
C LEU A 99 -0.58 7.88 18.93
N ARG A 100 -0.29 6.60 19.16
CA ARG A 100 0.93 5.93 18.65
C ARG A 100 0.99 6.00 17.13
N HIS A 101 -0.14 5.79 16.46
CA HIS A 101 -0.22 5.92 15.00
C HIS A 101 -0.03 7.37 14.53
N ILE A 102 -0.67 8.35 15.18
CA ILE A 102 -0.45 9.77 14.84
C ILE A 102 1.03 10.15 14.93
N GLN A 103 1.73 9.67 15.96
CA GLN A 103 3.17 9.90 16.13
C GLN A 103 4.02 9.26 15.03
N ALA A 104 3.63 8.10 14.51
CA ALA A 104 4.31 7.44 13.40
C ALA A 104 3.98 8.05 12.02
N TYR A 105 2.92 8.86 11.94
CA TYR A 105 2.31 9.29 10.68
C TYR A 105 2.78 10.65 10.17
N ASP A 106 3.74 11.28 10.85
CA ASP A 106 4.59 12.34 10.29
C ASP A 106 5.95 12.41 11.01
N PRO A 107 7.01 12.96 10.36
CA PRO A 107 8.36 13.03 10.93
C PRO A 107 8.49 13.85 12.21
N LYS A 108 7.49 14.66 12.56
CA LYS A 108 7.44 15.50 13.77
C LYS A 108 6.38 15.02 14.77
N GLN A 109 6.04 13.73 14.71
CA GLN A 109 5.23 13.04 15.72
C GLN A 109 3.85 13.66 15.98
N GLY A 110 3.11 13.99 14.92
CA GLY A 110 1.76 14.55 14.96
C GLY A 110 1.69 16.05 14.65
N LYS A 111 2.79 16.78 14.86
CA LYS A 111 2.80 18.26 14.78
C LYS A 111 2.54 18.79 13.38
N ASP A 112 3.08 18.13 12.35
CA ASP A 112 2.81 18.56 10.99
C ASP A 112 1.36 18.23 10.60
N ASN A 113 0.84 17.10 11.09
CA ASN A 113 -0.50 16.59 10.82
C ASN A 113 -1.62 17.38 11.52
N GLU A 114 -1.34 18.01 12.66
CA GLU A 114 -2.29 18.83 13.44
C GLU A 114 -2.91 19.96 12.60
N ARG A 115 -2.12 20.52 11.66
CA ARG A 115 -2.59 21.54 10.72
C ARG A 115 -3.59 21.01 9.69
N ARG A 116 -3.60 19.70 9.44
CA ARG A 116 -4.43 19.03 8.43
C ARG A 116 -5.63 18.34 9.06
N LEU A 117 -5.42 17.53 10.09
CA LEU A 117 -6.43 16.70 10.76
C LEU A 117 -7.26 17.53 11.76
N THR A 118 -8.14 18.37 11.20
CA THR A 118 -8.91 19.38 11.97
C THR A 118 -10.39 19.02 12.13
N GLY A 119 -10.84 17.89 11.57
CA GLY A 119 -12.26 17.57 11.44
C GLY A 119 -12.98 18.31 10.31
N LYS A 120 -12.30 19.20 9.59
CA LYS A 120 -12.82 19.97 8.44
C LYS A 120 -12.24 19.44 7.13
N HIS A 121 -12.82 19.84 6.00
CA HIS A 121 -12.29 19.54 4.66
C HIS A 121 -12.03 18.04 4.39
N GLU A 122 -13.00 17.18 4.75
CA GLU A 122 -12.89 15.72 4.58
C GLU A 122 -11.71 15.09 5.33
N THR A 123 -11.36 15.64 6.48
CA THR A 123 -10.38 15.08 7.42
C THR A 123 -11.03 14.79 8.77
N SER A 124 -10.45 13.85 9.52
CA SER A 124 -10.80 13.60 10.93
C SER A 124 -10.10 14.59 11.86
N SER A 125 -10.55 14.64 13.11
CA SER A 125 -9.82 15.26 14.22
C SER A 125 -8.51 14.49 14.48
N ILE A 126 -7.42 15.18 14.82
CA ILE A 126 -6.18 14.56 15.26
C ILE A 126 -6.28 13.95 16.66
N HIS A 127 -7.29 14.33 17.45
CA HIS A 127 -7.45 13.88 18.83
C HIS A 127 -8.42 12.71 18.97
N ASP A 128 -9.40 12.62 18.06
CA ASP A 128 -10.49 11.67 18.15
C ASP A 128 -10.38 10.59 17.06
N PHE A 129 -10.37 9.34 17.48
CA PHE A 129 -10.48 8.22 16.56
C PHE A 129 -11.92 8.03 16.10
N SER A 130 -12.12 7.81 14.80
CA SER A 130 -13.43 7.48 14.24
C SER A 130 -13.30 6.51 13.06
N ALA A 131 -14.32 5.68 12.85
CA ALA A 131 -14.41 4.81 11.69
C ALA A 131 -15.82 4.82 11.10
N GLY A 132 -15.95 4.59 9.79
CA GLY A 132 -17.27 4.49 9.17
C GLY A 132 -17.26 4.03 7.71
N VAL A 133 -18.40 3.45 7.30
CA VAL A 133 -18.64 3.04 5.91
C VAL A 133 -18.81 4.27 5.02
N ALA A 134 -18.02 4.34 3.95
CA ALA A 134 -17.98 5.44 3.00
C ALA A 134 -17.79 6.85 3.63
N ASN A 135 -17.39 6.92 4.90
CA ASN A 135 -17.24 8.19 5.61
C ASN A 135 -15.85 8.77 5.33
N ARG A 136 -15.81 9.85 4.54
CA ARG A 136 -14.56 10.54 4.22
C ARG A 136 -14.01 11.39 5.37
N GLY A 137 -14.84 11.79 6.33
CA GLY A 137 -14.42 12.54 7.51
C GLY A 137 -13.87 11.67 8.65
N ALA A 138 -13.95 10.34 8.53
CA ALA A 138 -13.47 9.43 9.56
C ALA A 138 -11.93 9.26 9.55
N SER A 139 -11.37 8.78 10.66
CA SER A 139 -9.97 8.37 10.73
C SER A 139 -9.71 7.14 9.86
N ILE A 140 -10.57 6.12 9.98
CA ILE A 140 -10.57 4.92 9.14
C ILE A 140 -11.86 4.89 8.31
N ARG A 141 -11.71 4.68 7.00
CA ARG A 141 -12.85 4.51 6.09
C ARG A 141 -12.94 3.06 5.65
N ILE A 142 -14.13 2.47 5.74
CA ILE A 142 -14.45 1.22 5.04
C ILE A 142 -15.07 1.61 3.69
N PRO A 143 -14.50 1.23 2.54
CA PRO A 143 -15.13 1.48 1.25
C PRO A 143 -16.54 0.88 1.17
N ARG A 144 -17.44 1.52 0.41
CA ARG A 144 -18.83 1.06 0.26
C ARG A 144 -18.89 -0.37 -0.24
N ASP A 145 -18.14 -0.67 -1.30
CA ASP A 145 -18.09 -2.00 -1.91
C ASP A 145 -17.60 -3.07 -0.92
N CYS A 146 -16.64 -2.73 -0.05
CA CYS A 146 -16.16 -3.67 0.97
C CYS A 146 -17.24 -3.98 2.02
N ALA A 147 -18.02 -2.97 2.41
CA ALA A 147 -19.15 -3.16 3.32
C ALA A 147 -20.29 -3.97 2.68
N GLU A 148 -20.61 -3.69 1.41
CA GLU A 148 -21.65 -4.40 0.66
C GLU A 148 -21.27 -5.86 0.40
N GLN A 149 -20.01 -6.13 0.03
CA GLN A 149 -19.48 -7.48 -0.17
C GLN A 149 -19.09 -8.20 1.13
N LYS A 150 -19.11 -7.48 2.26
CA LYS A 150 -18.67 -7.96 3.58
C LYS A 150 -17.25 -8.52 3.61
N LYS A 151 -16.35 -7.97 2.78
CA LYS A 151 -14.93 -8.34 2.68
C LYS A 151 -14.14 -7.28 1.92
N GLY A 152 -12.81 -7.30 2.03
CA GLY A 152 -11.91 -6.42 1.29
C GLY A 152 -10.84 -5.80 2.17
N TYR A 153 -10.92 -4.48 2.36
CA TYR A 153 -9.89 -3.69 3.05
C TYR A 153 -10.48 -2.47 3.78
N LEU A 154 -9.66 -1.84 4.63
CA LEU A 154 -9.91 -0.54 5.23
C LEU A 154 -8.92 0.50 4.70
N GLU A 155 -9.26 1.78 4.80
CA GLU A 155 -8.38 2.90 4.44
C GLU A 155 -8.08 3.75 5.68
N ASP A 156 -6.80 3.80 6.08
CA ASP A 156 -6.34 4.74 7.10
C ASP A 156 -6.07 6.10 6.47
N ARG A 157 -6.85 7.12 6.87
CA ARG A 157 -6.81 8.48 6.31
C ARG A 157 -5.97 9.45 7.14
N ARG A 158 -5.36 8.96 8.23
CA ARG A 158 -4.55 9.75 9.15
C ARG A 158 -3.10 9.98 8.70
N PRO A 159 -2.43 9.16 7.88
CA PRO A 159 -1.07 9.45 7.42
C PRO A 159 -0.95 10.82 6.75
N SER A 160 0.09 11.58 7.12
CA SER A 160 0.42 12.85 6.45
C SER A 160 1.04 12.60 5.08
N SER A 161 0.98 13.58 4.18
CA SER A 161 1.64 13.49 2.86
C SER A 161 3.17 13.40 2.95
N ASN A 162 3.77 13.80 4.08
CA ASN A 162 5.20 13.71 4.35
C ASN A 162 5.58 12.54 5.26
N CYS A 163 4.68 11.58 5.51
CA CYS A 163 4.98 10.42 6.33
C CYS A 163 6.10 9.56 5.73
N ASP A 164 6.85 8.87 6.60
CA ASP A 164 7.70 7.76 6.17
C ASP A 164 6.81 6.51 5.98
N PRO A 165 6.69 5.97 4.75
CA PRO A 165 5.85 4.81 4.49
C PRO A 165 6.30 3.56 5.29
N TYR A 166 7.58 3.44 5.64
CA TYR A 166 8.07 2.33 6.46
C TYR A 166 7.55 2.40 7.89
N SER A 167 7.58 3.59 8.48
CA SER A 167 7.05 3.83 9.83
C SER A 167 5.53 3.59 9.89
N VAL A 168 4.78 4.01 8.86
CA VAL A 168 3.32 3.77 8.78
C VAL A 168 2.99 2.28 8.67
N THR A 169 3.67 1.56 7.78
CA THR A 169 3.42 0.12 7.57
C THR A 169 3.81 -0.70 8.79
N GLU A 170 4.94 -0.41 9.43
CA GLU A 170 5.36 -1.07 10.67
C GLU A 170 4.31 -0.88 11.78
N ALA A 171 3.83 0.35 11.99
CA ALA A 171 2.81 0.63 13.00
C ALA A 171 1.51 -0.15 12.75
N LEU A 172 1.06 -0.25 11.50
CA LEU A 172 -0.11 -1.03 11.11
C LEU A 172 0.07 -2.53 11.39
N ILE A 173 1.23 -3.11 11.04
CA ILE A 173 1.51 -4.53 11.26
C ILE A 173 1.58 -4.85 12.76
N ARG A 174 2.31 -4.03 13.53
CA ARG A 174 2.44 -4.22 14.98
C ARG A 174 1.08 -4.22 15.66
N THR A 175 0.24 -3.23 15.36
CA THR A 175 -1.09 -3.11 15.97
C THR A 175 -2.07 -4.18 15.47
N CYS A 176 -2.20 -4.37 14.15
CA CYS A 176 -3.27 -5.18 13.59
C CYS A 176 -2.95 -6.68 13.58
N VAL A 177 -1.68 -7.05 13.43
CA VAL A 177 -1.24 -8.45 13.24
C VAL A 177 -0.55 -8.98 14.49
N LEU A 178 0.41 -8.24 15.03
CA LEU A 178 1.22 -8.70 16.17
C LEU A 178 0.57 -8.44 17.53
N ASN A 179 -0.50 -7.63 17.58
CA ASN A 179 -1.24 -7.25 18.79
C ASN A 179 -0.38 -6.47 19.80
N GLU A 180 0.50 -5.62 19.30
CA GLU A 180 1.34 -4.70 20.09
C GLU A 180 0.73 -3.31 20.27
#